data_AF-A0A246RZA3-F1
#
_entry.id   AF-A0A246RZA3-F1
#
_cell.length_a   1.000
_cell.length_b   1.000
_cell.length_c   1.000
_cell.angle_alpha   90.00
_cell.angle_beta   90.00
_cell.angle_gamma   90.00
#
_symmetry.space_group_name_H-M   'P 1'
#
loop_
_entity.id
_entity.type
_entity.pdbx_description
1 polymer ?
#
loop_
_entity_poly.entity_id
_entity_poly.type
_entity_poly.pdbx_seq_one_letter_code
_entity_poly.pdbx_strand_id
1 'polypeptide(L)'
;MINHDTIKQAAESGAGLDHLSPGQAWSAYKANVKPKHLRQPMRHSMVLLLASVEQKARHAFFGGIEQGDTDEMIYRAYDEQHPMFLRGPILETLHEGMNKFFPDLKASAVDDDGNAVYRLDHLAKALGASEEELLALAKEKGMDNRLQTKPVHTLH
;
A
#
# COMPACT_ATOMS: atom_id res chain seq x y z
N MET A 1 -23.32 -2.98 8.04
CA MET A 1 -24.41 -2.70 7.07
C MET A 1 -23.78 -2.13 5.81
N ILE A 2 -24.12 -2.66 4.63
CA ILE A 2 -23.57 -2.15 3.35
C ILE A 2 -24.25 -0.82 3.00
N ASN A 3 -23.46 0.25 2.91
CA ASN A 3 -23.86 1.58 2.43
C ASN A 3 -22.68 2.19 1.63
N HIS A 4 -22.84 3.41 1.08
CA HIS A 4 -21.80 4.01 0.26
C HIS A 4 -20.50 4.29 1.04
N ASP A 5 -20.59 4.73 2.28
CA ASP A 5 -19.42 5.06 3.11
C ASP A 5 -18.65 3.80 3.49
N THR A 6 -19.34 2.72 3.86
CA THR A 6 -18.70 1.45 4.20
C THR A 6 -18.09 0.76 2.99
N ILE A 7 -18.69 0.92 1.79
CA ILE A 7 -18.09 0.45 0.53
C ILE A 7 -16.81 1.22 0.23
N LYS A 8 -16.84 2.56 0.34
CA LYS A 8 -15.66 3.41 0.13
C LYS A 8 -14.54 3.05 1.11
N GLN A 9 -14.84 2.97 2.40
CA GLN A 9 -13.86 2.63 3.44
C GLN A 9 -13.23 1.25 3.23
N ALA A 10 -14.02 0.24 2.85
CA ALA A 10 -13.51 -1.09 2.55
C ALA A 10 -12.61 -1.08 1.31
N ALA A 11 -13.00 -0.35 0.26
CA ALA A 11 -12.21 -0.20 -0.95
C ALA A 11 -10.87 0.51 -0.71
N GLU A 12 -10.87 1.57 0.10
CA GLU A 12 -9.68 2.36 0.46
C GLU A 12 -8.75 1.60 1.40
N SER A 13 -9.28 0.81 2.33
CA SER A 13 -8.44 -0.01 3.24
C SER A 13 -8.00 -1.34 2.64
N GLY A 14 -8.55 -1.74 1.49
CA GLY A 14 -8.31 -3.07 0.92
C GLY A 14 -8.96 -4.19 1.75
N ALA A 15 -9.95 -3.88 2.57
CA ALA A 15 -10.66 -4.84 3.40
C ALA A 15 -11.90 -5.41 2.70
N GLY A 16 -12.36 -6.58 3.16
CA GLY A 16 -13.67 -7.12 2.80
C GLY A 16 -14.80 -6.35 3.49
N LEU A 17 -16.03 -6.53 3.00
CA LEU A 17 -17.21 -5.90 3.60
C LEU A 17 -18.37 -6.89 3.67
N ASP A 18 -18.74 -7.30 4.88
CA ASP A 18 -19.80 -8.29 5.13
C ASP A 18 -19.50 -9.59 4.37
N HIS A 19 -20.19 -9.86 3.27
CA HIS A 19 -19.98 -11.03 2.42
C HIS A 19 -19.19 -10.74 1.14
N LEU A 20 -18.80 -9.48 0.92
CA LEU A 20 -17.99 -9.07 -0.24
C LEU A 20 -16.51 -9.29 0.08
N SER A 21 -15.80 -9.94 -0.83
CA SER A 21 -14.34 -9.99 -0.78
C SER A 21 -13.74 -8.57 -0.93
N PRO A 22 -12.47 -8.35 -0.55
CA PRO A 22 -11.79 -7.08 -0.80
C PRO A 22 -11.87 -6.59 -2.25
N GLY A 23 -11.63 -7.50 -3.20
CA GLY A 23 -11.71 -7.19 -4.64
C GLY A 23 -13.13 -6.83 -5.09
N GLN A 24 -14.15 -7.47 -4.51
CA GLN A 24 -15.56 -7.15 -4.76
C GLN A 24 -15.97 -5.81 -4.15
N ALA A 25 -15.52 -5.50 -2.92
CA ALA A 25 -15.78 -4.22 -2.27
C ALA A 25 -15.15 -3.07 -3.08
N TRP A 26 -13.89 -3.23 -3.49
CA TRP A 26 -13.22 -2.27 -4.38
C TRP A 26 -13.92 -2.13 -5.73
N SER A 27 -14.30 -3.25 -6.36
CA SER A 27 -14.98 -3.23 -7.65
C SER A 27 -16.34 -2.53 -7.57
N ALA A 28 -17.07 -2.74 -6.47
CA ALA A 28 -18.33 -2.09 -6.20
C ALA A 28 -18.17 -0.58 -6.03
N TYR A 29 -17.13 -0.14 -5.32
CA TYR A 29 -16.76 1.27 -5.22
C TYR A 29 -16.41 1.86 -6.59
N LYS A 30 -15.50 1.22 -7.33
CA LYS A 30 -15.01 1.68 -8.63
C LYS A 30 -16.12 1.80 -9.67
N ALA A 31 -17.07 0.86 -9.67
CA ALA A 31 -18.23 0.87 -10.56
C ALA A 31 -19.44 1.66 -10.01
N ASN A 32 -19.30 2.32 -8.85
CA ASN A 32 -20.34 3.07 -8.17
C ASN A 32 -21.67 2.29 -8.01
N VAL A 33 -21.56 1.02 -7.60
CA VAL A 33 -22.70 0.12 -7.45
C VAL A 33 -23.55 0.55 -6.25
N LYS A 34 -24.86 0.66 -6.44
CA LYS A 34 -25.78 1.01 -5.35
C LYS A 34 -25.85 -0.12 -4.31
N PRO A 35 -25.79 0.17 -3.00
CA PRO A 35 -25.80 -0.83 -1.92
C PRO A 35 -26.91 -1.88 -2.01
N LYS A 36 -28.11 -1.48 -2.48
CA LYS A 36 -29.25 -2.40 -2.65
C LYS A 36 -28.98 -3.58 -3.59
N HIS A 37 -28.04 -3.44 -4.53
CA HIS A 37 -27.68 -4.50 -5.49
C HIS A 37 -26.60 -5.44 -4.96
N LEU A 38 -25.95 -5.08 -3.85
CA LEU A 38 -24.92 -5.84 -3.18
C LEU A 38 -25.47 -6.65 -2.01
N ARG A 39 -26.79 -6.61 -1.75
CA ARG A 39 -27.40 -7.42 -0.68
C ARG A 39 -27.50 -8.88 -1.12
N GLN A 40 -27.35 -9.81 -0.19
CA GLN A 40 -27.57 -11.22 -0.49
C GLN A 40 -29.06 -11.57 -0.67
N PRO A 41 -29.38 -12.48 -1.60
CA PRO A 41 -28.49 -13.02 -2.63
C PRO A 41 -28.20 -11.98 -3.72
N MET A 42 -26.92 -11.84 -4.11
CA MET A 42 -26.57 -10.97 -5.23
C MET A 42 -27.04 -11.59 -6.55
N ARG A 43 -27.56 -10.75 -7.46
CA ARG A 43 -27.90 -11.18 -8.82
C ARG A 43 -26.63 -11.64 -9.53
N HIS A 44 -26.73 -12.73 -10.30
CA HIS A 44 -25.59 -13.28 -11.04
C HIS A 44 -24.89 -12.25 -11.93
N SER A 45 -25.64 -11.37 -12.60
CA SER A 45 -25.09 -10.29 -13.42
C SER A 45 -24.24 -9.29 -12.61
N MET A 46 -24.56 -9.07 -11.34
CA MET A 46 -23.77 -8.22 -10.45
C MET A 46 -22.46 -8.90 -10.09
N VAL A 47 -22.50 -10.20 -9.77
CA VAL A 47 -21.29 -11.00 -9.50
C VAL A 47 -20.33 -10.95 -10.68
N LEU A 48 -20.84 -11.14 -11.91
CA LEU A 48 -20.03 -11.06 -13.13
C LEU A 48 -19.44 -9.66 -13.37
N LEU A 49 -20.22 -8.60 -13.11
CA LEU A 49 -19.73 -7.23 -13.23
C LEU A 49 -18.55 -6.99 -12.28
N LEU A 50 -18.70 -7.33 -11.00
CA LEU A 50 -17.64 -7.14 -9.99
C LEU A 50 -16.39 -7.94 -10.36
N ALA A 51 -16.55 -9.20 -10.77
CA ALA A 51 -15.44 -10.04 -11.19
C ALA A 51 -14.70 -9.47 -12.42
N SER A 52 -15.43 -8.90 -13.39
CA SER A 52 -14.81 -8.28 -14.57
C SER A 52 -14.01 -7.03 -14.22
N VAL A 53 -14.53 -6.19 -13.33
CA VAL A 53 -13.83 -4.98 -12.84
C VAL A 53 -12.58 -5.38 -12.06
N GLU A 54 -12.68 -6.36 -11.15
CA GLU A 54 -11.54 -6.88 -10.40
C GLU A 54 -10.46 -7.45 -11.33
N GLN A 55 -10.85 -8.25 -12.33
CA GLN A 55 -9.93 -8.87 -13.27
C GLN A 55 -9.12 -7.83 -14.06
N LYS A 56 -9.75 -6.72 -14.46
CA LYS A 56 -9.04 -5.62 -15.12
C LYS A 56 -7.99 -4.98 -14.22
N ALA A 57 -8.31 -4.79 -12.93
CA ALA A 57 -7.36 -4.25 -11.97
C ALA A 57 -6.19 -5.21 -11.72
N ARG A 58 -6.46 -6.51 -11.57
CA ARG A 58 -5.43 -7.54 -11.45
C ARG A 58 -4.53 -7.60 -12.67
N HIS A 59 -5.10 -7.51 -13.87
CA HIS A 59 -4.30 -7.50 -15.09
C HIS A 59 -3.43 -6.25 -15.21
N ALA A 60 -3.93 -5.08 -14.80
CA ALA A 60 -3.10 -3.86 -14.74
C ALA A 60 -1.99 -3.98 -13.69
N PHE A 61 -2.25 -4.63 -12.56
CA PHE A 61 -1.30 -4.74 -11.46
C PHE A 61 -0.23 -5.81 -11.68
N PHE A 62 -0.60 -6.99 -12.18
CA PHE A 62 0.31 -8.13 -12.37
C PHE A 62 0.73 -8.33 -13.83
N GLY A 63 0.11 -7.61 -14.78
CA GLY A 63 0.42 -7.75 -16.19
C GLY A 63 1.86 -7.37 -16.49
N GLY A 64 2.55 -8.24 -17.24
CA GLY A 64 3.94 -8.05 -17.63
C GLY A 64 4.97 -8.23 -16.51
N ILE A 65 4.56 -8.69 -15.31
CA ILE A 65 5.48 -9.08 -14.24
C ILE A 65 5.93 -10.52 -14.48
N GLU A 66 7.23 -10.71 -14.61
CA GLU A 66 7.87 -12.01 -14.69
C GLU A 66 8.46 -12.45 -13.35
N GLN A 67 8.85 -13.72 -13.27
CA GLN A 67 9.53 -14.24 -12.09
C GLN A 67 10.91 -13.58 -11.97
N GLY A 68 11.11 -12.79 -10.91
CA GLY A 68 12.35 -12.06 -10.67
C GLY A 68 12.20 -10.54 -10.72
N ASP A 69 11.07 -10.03 -11.25
CA ASP A 69 10.75 -8.59 -11.34
C ASP A 69 10.32 -8.00 -9.98
N THR A 70 11.15 -8.22 -8.97
CA THR A 70 10.87 -7.86 -7.58
C THR A 70 10.78 -6.36 -7.41
N ASP A 71 11.70 -5.61 -8.02
CA ASP A 71 11.74 -4.14 -7.92
C ASP A 71 10.49 -3.50 -8.52
N GLU A 72 10.04 -3.99 -9.67
CA GLU A 72 8.81 -3.53 -10.31
C GLU A 72 7.58 -3.88 -9.46
N MET A 73 7.56 -5.08 -8.85
CA MET A 73 6.44 -5.46 -7.99
C MET A 73 6.39 -4.63 -6.71
N ILE A 74 7.54 -4.30 -6.12
CA ILE A 74 7.66 -3.36 -5.00
C ILE A 74 7.19 -1.98 -5.43
N TYR A 75 7.64 -1.49 -6.59
CA TYR A 75 7.22 -0.19 -7.13
C TYR A 75 5.70 -0.09 -7.25
N ARG A 76 5.05 -1.08 -7.86
CA ARG A 76 3.58 -1.12 -7.99
C ARG A 76 2.86 -1.24 -6.64
N ALA A 77 3.46 -1.93 -5.67
CA ALA A 77 2.89 -2.00 -4.32
C ALA A 77 2.85 -0.63 -3.64
N TYR A 78 3.83 0.25 -3.90
CA TYR A 78 3.84 1.61 -3.39
C TYR A 78 3.06 2.61 -4.25
N ASP A 79 2.77 2.31 -5.52
CA ASP A 79 1.95 3.18 -6.38
C ASP A 79 0.46 3.22 -5.94
N GLU A 80 0.03 4.39 -5.50
CA GLU A 80 -1.34 4.65 -5.03
C GLU A 80 -2.43 4.57 -6.10
N GLN A 81 -2.05 4.54 -7.37
CA GLN A 81 -3.00 4.32 -8.46
C GLN A 81 -3.57 2.89 -8.45
N HIS A 82 -2.87 1.95 -7.82
CA HIS A 82 -3.31 0.59 -7.66
C HIS A 82 -4.18 0.39 -6.40
N PRO A 83 -5.14 -0.55 -6.42
CA PRO A 83 -6.06 -0.71 -5.32
C PRO A 83 -5.40 -1.38 -4.11
N MET A 84 -5.80 -0.97 -2.90
CA MET A 84 -5.19 -1.46 -1.65
C MET A 84 -5.34 -2.96 -1.44
N PHE A 85 -6.39 -3.61 -1.96
CA PHE A 85 -6.51 -5.07 -1.84
C PHE A 85 -5.44 -5.84 -2.64
N LEU A 86 -4.79 -5.20 -3.61
CA LEU A 86 -3.67 -5.78 -4.36
C LEU A 86 -2.33 -5.38 -3.75
N ARG A 87 -2.19 -4.12 -3.34
CA ARG A 87 -0.97 -3.57 -2.73
C ARG A 87 -0.72 -4.11 -1.33
N GLY A 88 -1.77 -4.18 -0.52
CA GLY A 88 -1.74 -4.48 0.92
C GLY A 88 -0.95 -5.74 1.26
N PRO A 89 -1.24 -6.91 0.66
CA PRO A 89 -0.51 -8.14 0.97
C PRO A 89 1.01 -8.06 0.71
N ILE A 90 1.42 -7.32 -0.31
CA ILE A 90 2.84 -7.13 -0.63
C ILE A 90 3.48 -6.18 0.39
N LEU A 91 2.81 -5.07 0.69
CA LEU A 91 3.26 -4.11 1.70
C LEU A 91 3.40 -4.75 3.09
N GLU A 92 2.45 -5.62 3.47
CA GLU A 92 2.51 -6.40 4.70
C GLU A 92 3.73 -7.32 4.71
N THR A 93 3.96 -8.08 3.62
CA THR A 93 5.14 -8.95 3.48
C THR A 93 6.45 -8.16 3.56
N LEU A 94 6.52 -6.99 2.92
CA LEU A 94 7.68 -6.10 2.99
C LEU A 94 7.90 -5.60 4.41
N HIS A 95 6.84 -5.18 5.09
CA HIS A 95 6.92 -4.71 6.47
C HIS A 95 7.37 -5.83 7.43
N GLU A 96 6.86 -7.05 7.28
CA GLU A 96 7.33 -8.21 8.03
C GLU A 96 8.82 -8.50 7.78
N GLY A 97 9.26 -8.40 6.52
CA GLY A 97 10.67 -8.52 6.15
C GLY A 97 11.53 -7.47 6.84
N MET A 98 11.11 -6.20 6.80
CA MET A 98 11.81 -5.10 7.47
C MET A 98 11.91 -5.32 8.98
N ASN A 99 10.83 -5.73 9.64
CA ASN A 99 10.83 -6.01 11.07
C ASN A 99 11.73 -7.20 11.44
N LYS A 100 11.83 -8.19 10.55
CA LYS A 100 12.66 -9.38 10.76
C LYS A 100 14.15 -9.11 10.58
N PHE A 101 14.52 -8.38 9.53
CA PHE A 101 15.92 -8.18 9.14
C PHE A 101 16.53 -6.88 9.70
N PHE A 102 15.70 -5.90 10.04
CA PHE A 102 16.11 -4.62 10.63
C PHE A 102 15.29 -4.28 11.90
N PRO A 103 15.30 -5.15 12.93
CA PRO A 103 14.44 -4.99 14.11
C PRO A 103 14.71 -3.71 14.92
N ASP A 104 15.93 -3.16 14.81
CA ASP A 104 16.33 -1.93 15.49
C ASP A 104 16.00 -0.66 14.68
N LEU A 105 15.59 -0.80 13.41
CA LEU A 105 15.22 0.33 12.57
C LEU A 105 13.79 0.77 12.88
N LYS A 106 13.66 1.71 13.81
CA LYS A 106 12.36 2.27 14.21
C LYS A 106 12.15 3.67 13.65
N ALA A 107 10.90 3.94 13.28
CA ALA A 107 10.46 5.28 12.95
C ALA A 107 10.72 6.20 14.15
N SER A 108 11.30 7.36 13.88
CA SER A 108 11.63 8.36 14.89
C SER A 108 10.54 9.44 15.01
N ALA A 109 9.78 9.63 13.94
CA ALA A 109 8.63 10.54 13.87
C ALA A 109 7.65 10.05 12.80
N VAL A 110 6.54 10.77 12.67
CA VAL A 110 5.63 10.70 11.51
C VAL A 110 5.56 12.08 10.85
N ASP A 111 5.41 12.13 9.52
CA ASP A 111 5.15 13.37 8.80
C ASP A 111 3.67 13.79 8.86
N ASP A 112 3.33 14.92 8.23
CA ASP A 112 1.97 15.48 8.22
C ASP A 112 0.95 14.57 7.51
N ASP A 113 1.43 13.65 6.67
CA ASP A 113 0.63 12.66 5.96
C ASP A 113 0.55 11.32 6.74
N GLY A 114 1.19 11.24 7.91
CA GLY A 114 1.22 10.06 8.76
C GLY A 114 2.25 9.01 8.36
N ASN A 115 3.16 9.32 7.45
CA ASN A 115 4.21 8.40 7.02
C ASN A 115 5.35 8.35 8.05
N ALA A 116 5.94 7.17 8.22
CA ALA A 116 7.07 6.96 9.10
C ALA A 116 8.32 7.71 8.61
N VAL A 117 8.90 8.53 9.50
CA VAL A 117 10.17 9.21 9.29
C VAL A 117 11.24 8.51 10.11
N TYR A 118 12.35 8.14 9.46
CA TYR A 118 13.48 7.48 10.09
C TYR A 118 14.67 8.45 10.17
N ARG A 119 15.38 8.45 11.30
CA ARG A 119 16.61 9.22 11.39
C ARG A 119 17.71 8.59 10.54
N LEU A 120 18.53 9.45 9.94
CA LEU A 120 19.62 9.06 9.06
C LEU A 120 20.67 8.19 9.77
N ASP A 121 21.02 8.51 11.01
CA ASP A 121 21.99 7.74 11.81
C ASP A 121 21.49 6.32 12.12
N HIS A 122 20.20 6.17 12.38
CA HIS A 122 19.57 4.85 12.58
C HIS A 122 19.51 4.06 11.27
N LEU A 123 19.21 4.70 10.15
CA LEU A 123 19.27 4.08 8.82
C LEU A 123 20.69 3.63 8.47
N ALA A 124 21.69 4.50 8.66
CA ALA A 124 23.10 4.21 8.44
C ALA A 124 23.55 2.98 9.24
N LYS A 125 23.24 2.96 10.54
CA LYS A 125 23.54 1.83 11.42
C LYS A 125 22.84 0.54 10.97
N ALA A 126 21.56 0.61 10.62
CA ALA A 126 20.79 -0.56 10.21
C ALA A 126 21.28 -1.16 8.87
N LEU A 127 21.70 -0.30 7.94
CA LEU A 127 22.18 -0.69 6.62
C LEU A 127 23.68 -1.01 6.59
N GLY A 128 24.41 -0.78 7.68
CA GLY A 128 25.87 -0.94 7.72
C GLY A 128 26.62 0.05 6.82
N ALA A 129 26.05 1.23 6.60
CA ALA A 129 26.58 2.31 5.77
C ALA A 129 26.89 3.55 6.63
N SER A 130 27.63 4.51 6.08
CA SER A 130 27.83 5.82 6.69
C SER A 130 26.70 6.79 6.32
N GLU A 131 26.46 7.79 7.16
CA GLU A 131 25.50 8.87 6.87
C GLU A 131 25.89 9.64 5.59
N GLU A 132 27.19 9.78 5.34
CA GLU A 132 27.74 10.45 4.15
C GLU A 132 27.43 9.67 2.86
N GLU A 133 27.57 8.35 2.88
CA GLU A 133 27.20 7.47 1.76
C GLU A 133 25.70 7.54 1.47
N LEU A 134 24.86 7.51 2.51
CA LEU A 134 23.41 7.62 2.34
C LEU A 134 22.98 8.99 1.81
N LEU A 135 23.61 10.07 2.28
CA LEU A 135 23.37 11.43 1.77
C LEU A 135 23.83 11.60 0.31
N ALA A 136 24.97 11.02 -0.05
CA ALA A 136 25.47 11.03 -1.42
C ALA A 136 24.51 10.28 -2.35
N LEU A 137 24.05 9.10 -1.94
CA LEU A 137 23.08 8.30 -2.69
C LEU A 137 21.74 9.05 -2.84
N ALA A 138 21.25 9.68 -1.78
CA ALA A 138 20.00 10.46 -1.86
C ALA A 138 20.12 11.66 -2.80
N LYS A 139 21.27 12.34 -2.82
CA LYS A 139 21.55 13.41 -3.80
C LYS A 139 21.57 12.88 -5.23
N GLU A 140 22.24 11.76 -5.46
CA GLU A 140 22.28 11.10 -6.77
C GLU A 140 20.87 10.74 -7.26
N LYS A 141 20.01 10.29 -6.35
CA LYS A 141 18.62 9.91 -6.63
C LYS A 141 17.62 11.07 -6.61
N GLY A 142 18.06 12.31 -6.35
CA GLY A 142 17.18 13.47 -6.23
C GLY A 142 16.20 13.42 -5.04
N MET A 143 16.56 12.66 -4.00
CA MET A 143 15.78 12.45 -2.77
C MET A 143 16.34 13.23 -1.57
N ASP A 144 17.28 14.14 -1.79
CA ASP A 144 17.94 14.94 -0.75
C ASP A 144 16.94 15.78 0.07
N ASN A 145 15.85 16.23 -0.54
CA ASN A 145 14.78 16.96 0.13
C ASN A 145 13.91 16.09 1.07
N ARG A 146 14.03 14.75 0.99
CA ARG A 146 13.28 13.80 1.83
C ARG A 146 14.07 13.33 3.06
N LEU A 147 15.35 13.67 3.15
CA LEU A 147 16.18 13.36 4.31
C LEU A 147 16.08 14.48 5.36
N GLN A 148 15.38 14.21 6.45
CA GLN A 148 15.30 15.15 7.56
C GLN A 148 16.56 15.08 8.44
N THR A 149 17.32 16.17 8.44
CA THR A 149 18.52 16.36 9.29
C THR A 149 18.21 17.07 10.61
N LYS A 150 16.95 17.50 10.82
CA LYS A 150 16.47 18.17 12.04
C LYS A 150 15.41 17.31 12.73
N PRO A 151 15.32 17.35 14.07
CA PRO A 151 14.35 16.55 14.81
C PRO A 151 12.93 16.99 14.45
N VAL A 152 12.11 16.04 14.02
CA VAL A 152 10.66 16.19 13.85
C VAL A 152 9.97 15.48 15.02
N HIS A 153 8.81 16.04 15.40
CA HIS A 153 8.07 15.76 16.63
C HIS A 153 8.24 14.33 17.17
N THR A 154 8.80 14.24 18.38
CA THR A 154 8.96 12.98 19.11
C THR A 154 7.60 12.33 19.33
N LEU A 155 7.49 11.07 18.90
CA LEU A 155 6.44 10.16 19.38
C LEU A 155 6.58 10.04 20.90
N HIS A 156 5.57 10.52 21.64
CA HIS A 156 5.42 10.29 23.08
C HIS A 156 4.62 9.02 23.34
#